data_AF-A0A0A8Z0E6-F1
#
_entry.id   AF-A0A0A8Z0E6-F1
#
_cell.length_a   1.000
_cell.length_b   1.000
_cell.length_c   1.000
_cell.angle_alpha   90.00
_cell.angle_beta   90.00
_cell.angle_gamma   90.00
#
_symmetry.space_group_name_H-M   'P 1'
#
loop_
_entity.id
_entity.type
_entity.pdbx_description
1 polymer ?
#
loop_
_entity_poly.entity_id
_entity_poly.type
_entity_poly.pdbx_seq_one_letter_code
_entity_poly.pdbx_strand_id
1 'polypeptide(L)' 'MVMYAGQGVALISEIIPASEVVKRLVAEAKHVMREKLSDYQ' A
#
# COMPACT_ATOMS: atom_id res chain seq x y z
N MET A 1 1.21 -12.10 26.49
CA MET A 1 1.55 -12.00 25.06
C MET A 1 0.85 -10.76 24.53
N VAL A 2 1.60 -9.76 24.06
CA VAL A 2 1.03 -8.50 23.56
C VAL A 2 1.18 -8.47 22.05
N MET A 3 0.09 -8.26 21.33
CA MET A 3 0.11 -8.11 19.87
C MET A 3 0.29 -6.64 19.53
N TYR A 4 1.36 -6.30 18.80
CA TYR A 4 1.60 -4.96 18.30
C TYR A 4 1.08 -4.84 16.87
N ALA A 5 0.05 -4.03 16.68
CA ALA A 5 -0.50 -3.69 15.38
C ALA A 5 -0.71 -2.17 15.30
N GLY A 6 -0.29 -1.56 14.19
CA GLY A 6 -0.59 -0.16 13.91
C GLY A 6 -2.02 0.03 13.43
N GLN A 7 -2.52 1.27 13.45
CA GLN A 7 -3.87 1.60 12.97
C GLN A 7 -4.13 1.16 11.51
N GLY A 8 -3.08 1.11 10.67
CA GLY A 8 -3.16 0.63 9.30
C GLY A 8 -3.56 -0.84 9.15
N VAL A 9 -3.54 -1.65 10.23
CA VAL A 9 -3.98 -3.05 10.18
C VAL A 9 -5.44 -3.20 9.73
N ALA A 10 -6.28 -2.20 10.02
CA ALA A 10 -7.68 -2.17 9.60
C ALA A 10 -7.84 -2.02 8.07
N LEU A 11 -6.81 -1.57 7.36
CA LEU A 11 -6.79 -1.44 5.90
C LEU A 11 -6.36 -2.74 5.20
N ILE A 12 -5.87 -3.73 5.95
CA ILE A 12 -5.40 -5.01 5.39
C ILE A 12 -6.62 -5.92 5.20
N SER A 13 -7.02 -6.12 3.95
CA SER A 13 -8.14 -7.00 3.57
C SER A 13 -7.71 -8.41 3.18
N GLU A 14 -6.42 -8.62 2.90
CA GLU A 14 -5.87 -9.90 2.44
C GLU A 14 -4.47 -10.14 3.01
N ILE A 15 -4.16 -11.41 3.29
CA ILE A 15 -2.82 -11.84 3.68
C ILE A 15 -2.14 -12.46 2.46
N ILE A 16 -1.13 -11.78 1.95
CA ILE A 16 -0.40 -12.14 0.73
C ILE A 16 1.10 -12.31 1.01
N PRO A 17 1.87 -12.96 0.10
CA PRO A 17 3.31 -13.06 0.25
C PRO A 17 3.98 -11.68 0.33
N ALA A 18 5.04 -11.57 1.13
CA ALA A 18 5.75 -10.29 1.30
C ALA A 18 6.27 -9.70 -0.02
N SER A 19 6.68 -10.56 -0.96
CA SER A 19 7.11 -10.13 -2.30
C SER A 19 5.98 -9.48 -3.10
N GLU A 20 4.74 -9.94 -2.90
CA GLU A 20 3.56 -9.41 -3.55
C GLU A 20 3.15 -8.07 -2.95
N VAL A 21 3.26 -7.91 -1.62
CA VAL A 21 3.02 -6.63 -0.92
C VAL A 21 3.87 -5.51 -1.54
N VAL A 22 5.18 -5.73 -1.67
CA VAL A 22 6.11 -4.72 -2.19
C VAL A 22 5.80 -4.38 -3.65
N LYS A 23 5.49 -5.38 -4.48
CA LYS A 23 5.16 -5.18 -5.89
C LYS A 23 3.90 -4.33 -6.06
N ARG A 24 2.81 -4.68 -5.36
CA ARG A 24 1.54 -3.94 -5.42
C ARG A 24 1.70 -2.51 -4.91
N LEU A 25 2.35 -2.34 -3.76
CA LEU A 25 2.61 -1.02 -3.17
C LEU A 25 3.30 -0.07 -4.16
N VAL A 26 4.37 -0.52 -4.81
CA VAL A 26 5.13 0.32 -5.75
C VAL A 26 4.34 0.58 -7.04
N ALA A 27 3.62 -0.41 -7.56
CA ALA A 27 2.83 -0.27 -8.79
C ALA A 27 1.68 0.73 -8.59
N GLU A 28 0.90 0.57 -7.51
CA GLU A 28 -0.23 1.45 -7.18
C GLU A 28 0.23 2.87 -6.84
N ALA A 29 1.31 3.04 -6.07
CA ALA A 29 1.85 4.36 -5.77
C ALA A 29 2.24 5.13 -7.05
N LYS A 30 2.90 4.45 -8.01
CA LYS A 30 3.23 5.05 -9.32
C LYS A 30 1.98 5.44 -10.10
N HIS A 31 0.95 4.61 -10.08
CA HIS A 31 -0.32 4.89 -10.75
C HIS A 31 -0.99 6.13 -10.15
N VAL A 32 -1.12 6.18 -8.81
CA VAL A 32 -1.68 7.33 -8.09
C VAL A 32 -0.89 8.61 -8.36
N MET A 33 0.45 8.54 -8.35
CA MET A 33 1.29 9.70 -8.65
C MET A 33 1.09 10.19 -10.09
N ARG A 34 1.01 9.28 -11.07
CA ARG A 34 0.74 9.68 -12.45
C ARG A 34 -0.63 10.30 -12.61
N GLU A 35 -1.68 9.70 -12.06
CA GLU A 35 -3.05 10.20 -12.27
C GLU A 35 -3.34 11.47 -11.48
N LYS A 36 -2.87 11.55 -10.23
CA LYS A 36 -3.28 12.62 -9.31
C LYS A 36 -2.26 13.71 -9.12
N LEU A 37 -0.99 13.47 -9.46
CA LEU A 37 0.07 14.48 -9.37
C LEU A 37 0.53 14.98 -10.74
N SER A 38 0.19 14.32 -11.85
CA SER A 38 0.49 14.87 -13.19
C SER A 38 -0.37 16.07 -13.55
N ASP A 39 -1.55 16.22 -12.93
CA ASP A 39 -2.41 17.41 -13.06
C ASP A 39 -1.91 18.60 -12.21
N TYR A 40 -0.84 18.43 -11.43
CA TYR A 40 -0.21 19.48 -10.62
C TYR A 40 1.01 20.13 -11.27
N GLN A 41 1.29 19.86 -12.56
CA GLN A 41 2.29 20.56 -13.37
C GLN A 41 1.63 21.58 -14.31
#